data_AF-A0A8J4RZD1-F1
#
_entry.id   AF-A0A8J4RZD1-F1
#
_cell.length_a   1.000
_cell.length_b   1.000
_cell.length_c   1.000
_cell.angle_alpha   90.00
_cell.angle_beta   90.00
_cell.angle_gamma   90.00
#
_symmetry.space_group_name_H-M   'P 1'
#
loop_
_entity.id
_entity.type
_entity.pdbx_description
1 polymer ?
#
loop_
_entity_poly.entity_id
_entity_poly.type
_entity_poly.pdbx_seq_one_letter_code
_entity_poly.pdbx_strand_id
1 'polypeptide(L)'
;MQTLVEGQTLLRDGRYRFLRRIGSGTFAVIMCVLDVQQKRHVAIKCVRQQELNALGEREAATLRRINEQDSAGACAGAFCRQRG
;
A
#
# COMPACT_ATOMS: atom_id res chain seq x y z
N MET A 1 11.96 3.44 13.10
CA MET A 1 10.65 2.96 12.63
C MET A 1 10.01 2.21 13.79
N GLN A 2 8.86 2.66 14.32
CA GLN A 2 8.15 1.90 15.34
C GLN A 2 7.76 0.52 14.79
N THR A 3 7.85 -0.52 15.63
CA THR A 3 7.41 -1.86 15.28
C THR A 3 5.88 -1.86 15.16
N LEU A 4 5.37 -2.17 13.97
CA LEU A 4 3.92 -2.32 13.76
C LEU A 4 3.47 -3.70 14.23
N VAL A 5 2.36 -3.71 14.97
CA VAL A 5 1.77 -4.94 15.53
C VAL A 5 0.56 -5.34 14.70
N GLU A 6 0.43 -6.63 14.37
CA GLU A 6 -0.73 -7.15 13.66
C GLU A 6 -2.04 -6.72 14.35
N GLY A 7 -3.00 -6.24 13.57
CA GLY A 7 -4.26 -5.70 14.06
C GLY A 7 -4.23 -4.23 14.45
N GLN A 8 -3.06 -3.57 14.49
CA GLN A 8 -2.96 -2.14 14.71
C GLN A 8 -3.69 -1.37 13.60
N THR A 9 -4.48 -0.37 13.99
CA THR A 9 -5.16 0.52 13.06
C THR A 9 -4.22 1.65 12.61
N LEU A 10 -4.27 1.99 11.32
CA LEU A 10 -3.39 2.93 10.66
C LEU A 10 -4.20 3.94 9.85
N LEU A 11 -3.77 5.22 9.90
CA LEU A 11 -4.29 6.36 9.12
C LEU A 11 -5.80 6.60 9.32
N ARG A 12 -6.28 7.81 8.95
CA ARG A 12 -7.70 8.19 8.80
C ARG A 12 -8.67 7.45 9.74
N ASP A 13 -8.65 7.82 11.03
CA ASP A 13 -9.55 7.30 12.07
C ASP A 13 -9.53 5.76 12.24
N GLY A 14 -8.42 5.13 11.86
CA GLY A 14 -8.22 3.70 11.99
C GLY A 14 -8.82 2.86 10.87
N ARG A 15 -9.08 3.46 9.70
CA ARG A 15 -9.66 2.76 8.53
C ARG A 15 -8.86 1.54 8.06
N TYR A 16 -7.53 1.58 8.17
CA TYR A 16 -6.69 0.50 7.65
C TYR A 16 -6.13 -0.34 8.80
N ARG A 17 -6.50 -1.62 8.85
CA ARG A 17 -5.98 -2.54 9.86
C ARG A 17 -4.76 -3.28 9.32
N PHE A 18 -3.61 -3.10 9.98
CA PHE A 18 -2.37 -3.79 9.61
C PHE A 18 -2.53 -5.30 9.76
N LEU A 19 -2.09 -6.05 8.74
CA LEU A 19 -2.05 -7.50 8.79
C LEU A 19 -0.60 -7.99 8.86
N ARG A 20 0.19 -7.69 7.83
CA ARG A 20 1.58 -8.13 7.75
C ARG A 20 2.41 -7.30 6.80
N ARG A 21 3.73 -7.36 6.96
CA ARG A 21 4.68 -6.87 5.95
C ARG A 21 4.68 -7.82 4.75
N ILE A 22 4.63 -7.27 3.54
CA ILE A 22 4.71 -8.05 2.29
C ILE A 22 5.93 -7.72 1.44
N GLY A 23 6.61 -6.60 1.73
CA GLY A 23 7.81 -6.21 1.01
C GLY A 23 8.67 -5.23 1.80
N SER A 24 9.94 -5.18 1.45
CA SER A 24 10.93 -4.28 2.05
C SER A 24 11.95 -3.93 0.98
N GLY A 25 11.94 -2.68 0.53
CA GLY A 25 12.96 -2.14 -0.36
C GLY A 25 13.79 -1.06 0.34
N THR A 26 14.82 -0.59 -0.35
CA THR A 26 15.71 0.50 0.10
C THR A 26 14.92 1.71 0.58
N PHE A 27 13.91 2.11 -0.21
CA PHE A 27 13.18 3.36 0.00
C PHE A 27 11.94 3.21 0.89
N ALA A 28 11.34 2.02 0.92
CA ALA A 28 10.03 1.83 1.54
C ALA A 28 9.82 0.42 2.12
N VAL A 29 8.87 0.32 3.05
CA VAL A 29 8.26 -0.93 3.48
C VAL A 29 6.88 -1.05 2.83
N ILE A 30 6.53 -2.24 2.35
CA ILE A 30 5.20 -2.52 1.80
C ILE A 30 4.44 -3.40 2.79
N MET A 31 3.22 -2.98 3.12
CA MET A 31 2.34 -3.63 4.08
C MET A 31 1.06 -4.10 3.40
N CYS A 32 0.60 -5.29 3.75
CA CYS A 32 -0.77 -5.72 3.48
C CYS A 32 -1.64 -5.26 4.65
N VAL A 33 -2.73 -4.59 4.33
CA VAL A 33 -3.70 -4.09 5.30
C VAL A 33 -5.13 -4.42 4.83
N LEU A 34 -6.05 -4.51 5.77
CA LEU A 34 -7.49 -4.58 5.49
C LEU A 34 -8.07 -3.16 5.53
N ASP A 35 -8.63 -2.70 4.43
CA ASP A 35 -9.53 -1.54 4.42
C ASP A 35 -10.87 -1.96 5.03
N VAL A 36 -11.12 -1.56 6.28
CA VAL A 36 -12.29 -2.04 7.04
C VAL A 36 -13.61 -1.46 6.55
N GLN A 37 -13.55 -0.33 5.82
CA GLN A 37 -14.71 0.31 5.21
C GLN A 37 -15.11 -0.39 3.92
N GLN A 38 -14.13 -0.64 3.04
CA GLN A 38 -14.38 -1.27 1.73
C GLN A 38 -14.29 -2.80 1.77
N LYS A 39 -13.98 -3.39 2.93
CA LYS A 39 -13.82 -4.84 3.16
C LYS A 39 -12.86 -5.51 2.16
N ARG A 40 -11.75 -4.84 1.83
CA ARG A 40 -10.76 -5.36 0.87
C ARG A 40 -9.33 -5.25 1.37
N HIS A 41 -8.49 -6.18 0.93
CA HIS A 41 -7.05 -6.11 1.13
C HIS A 41 -6.44 -5.05 0.21
N VAL A 42 -5.60 -4.19 0.76
CA VAL A 42 -4.83 -3.20 -0.01
C VAL A 42 -3.37 -3.21 0.43
N ALA A 43 -2.49 -2.74 -0.46
CA ALA A 43 -1.09 -2.52 -0.15
C ALA A 43 -0.87 -1.06 0.26
N ILE A 44 -0.14 -0.84 1.37
CA ILE A 44 0.35 0.49 1.76
C ILE A 44 1.88 0.49 1.63
N LYS A 45 2.41 1.44 0.86
CA LYS A 45 3.85 1.73 0.74
C LYS A 45 4.21 2.85 1.71
N CYS A 46 5.01 2.55 2.72
CA CYS A 46 5.53 3.52 3.68
C CYS A 46 6.98 3.88 3.34
N VAL A 47 7.21 5.13 2.95
CA VAL A 47 8.55 5.69 2.72
C VAL A 47 9.28 5.79 4.06
N ARG A 48 10.55 5.34 4.11
CA ARG A 48 11.30 5.23 5.39
C ARG A 48 11.94 6.53 5.85
N GLN A 49 12.29 7.40 4.91
CA GLN A 49 13.10 8.60 5.14
C GLN A 49 12.37 9.80 4.56
N GLN A 50 12.33 10.90 5.31
CA GLN A 50 11.58 12.09 4.91
C GLN A 50 12.18 12.73 3.66
N GLU A 51 13.50 12.63 3.48
CA GLU A 51 14.24 13.11 2.32
C GLU A 51 13.79 12.43 1.01
N LEU A 52 13.23 11.22 1.12
CA LEU A 52 12.71 10.46 -0.02
C LEU A 52 11.24 10.72 -0.30
N ASN A 53 10.55 11.53 0.52
CA ASN A 53 9.12 11.81 0.32
C ASN A 53 8.86 12.45 -1.04
N ALA A 54 9.72 13.37 -1.49
CA ALA A 54 9.60 13.98 -2.81
C ALA A 54 9.71 12.95 -3.96
N LEU A 55 10.49 11.87 -3.78
CA LEU A 55 10.52 10.76 -4.73
C LEU A 55 9.19 10.01 -4.74
N GLY A 56 8.67 9.69 -3.54
CA GLY A 56 7.39 9.00 -3.39
C GLY A 56 6.20 9.79 -3.93
N GLU A 57 6.20 11.12 -3.76
CA GLU A 57 5.19 12.01 -4.33
C GLU A 57 5.25 12.03 -5.85
N ARG A 58 6.45 12.08 -6.44
CA ARG A 58 6.62 12.00 -7.89
C ARG A 58 6.13 10.66 -8.45
N GLU A 59 6.46 9.55 -7.79
CA GLU A 59 5.95 8.22 -8.16
C GLU A 59 4.42 8.19 -8.11
N ALA A 60 3.81 8.66 -7.03
CA ALA A 60 2.35 8.71 -6.89
C ALA A 60 1.69 9.61 -7.96
N ALA A 61 2.30 10.75 -8.28
CA ALA A 61 1.81 11.64 -9.33
C ALA A 61 1.86 10.97 -10.72
N THR A 62 2.97 10.30 -11.05
CA THR A 62 3.11 9.56 -12.31
C THR A 62 2.09 8.42 -12.40
N LEU A 63 1.89 7.64 -11.33
CA LEU A 63 0.91 6.55 -11.30
C LEU A 63 -0.52 7.05 -11.50
N ARG A 64 -0.89 8.21 -10.94
CA ARG A 64 -2.21 8.82 -11.19
C ARG A 64 -2.40 9.17 -12.67
N ARG A 65 -1.39 9.79 -13.29
CA ARG A 65 -1.44 10.13 -14.73
C ARG A 65 -1.57 8.91 -15.62
N ILE A 66 -0.87 7.82 -15.28
CA ILE A 66 -1.01 6.54 -16.00
C ILE A 66 -2.44 6.01 -15.86
N ASN A 67 -2.99 5.99 -14.64
CA ASN A 67 -4.36 5.53 -14.41
C ASN A 67 -5.41 6.38 -15.13
N GLU A 68 -5.20 7.69 -15.27
CA GLU A 68 -6.10 8.58 -16.04
C GLU A 68 -6.10 8.23 -17.54
N GLN A 69 -5.00 7.68 -18.05
CA GLN A 69 -4.83 7.29 -19.45
C GLN A 69 -5.21 5.82 -19.70
N ASP A 70 -5.27 4.99 -18.66
CA ASP A 70 -5.69 3.59 -18.72
C ASP A 70 -7.22 3.46 -18.52
N SER A 71 -7.97 3.81 -19.56
CA SER A 71 -9.43 3.73 -19.59
C SER A 71 -9.98 2.31 -19.52
N ALA A 72 -9.15 1.30 -19.81
CA ALA A 72 -9.53 -0.11 -19.74
C ALA A 72 -9.38 -0.69 -18.32
N GLY A 73 -8.62 -0.03 -17.44
CA GLY A 73 -8.43 -0.42 -16.04
C GLY A 73 -7.95 -1.86 -15.87
N ALA A 74 -7.22 -2.37 -16.87
CA ALA A 74 -6.87 -3.78 -16.95
C ALA A 74 -5.84 -4.11 -15.87
N CYS A 75 -6.32 -4.61 -14.73
CA CYS A 75 -5.45 -5.12 -13.69
C CYS A 75 -4.69 -6.35 -14.21
N ALA A 76 -3.37 -6.36 -14.07
CA ALA A 76 -2.58 -7.57 -14.21
C ALA A 76 -2.96 -8.56 -13.09
N GLY A 77 -3.98 -9.38 -13.33
CA GLY A 77 -4.50 -10.34 -12.37
C GLY A 77 -3.62 -11.59 -12.31
N ALA A 78 -2.65 -11.62 -11.40
CA ALA A 78 -2.07 -12.89 -10.93
C ALA A 78 -2.88 -13.38 -9.72
N PHE A 79 -3.56 -14.51 -9.91
CA PHE A 79 -4.33 -15.25 -8.92
C PHE A 79 -3.43 -15.61 -7.72
N CYS A 80 -3.39 -14.75 -6.70
CA CYS A 80 -2.68 -15.07 -5.46
C CYS A 80 -3.56 -16.06 -4.67
N ARG A 81 -3.36 -17.36 -4.89
CA ARG A 81 -4.02 -18.42 -4.11
C ARG A 81 -3.79 -18.17 -2.63
N GLN A 82 -4.87 -17.89 -1.89
CA GLN A 82 -4.92 -18.09 -0.46
C GLN A 82 -4.68 -19.59 -0.22
N ARG A 83 -3.53 -19.96 0.32
CA ARG A 83 -3.39 -21.26 0.98
C ARG A 83 -4.12 -21.13 2.32
N GLY A 84 -5.16 -21.95 2.49
CA GLY A 84 -5.84 -22.16 3.77
C GLY A 84 -4.97 -22.90 4.77
#